data_AF-G5ACU8-F1
#
_entry.id   AF-G5ACU8-F1
#
_cell.length_a   1.000
_cell.length_b   1.000
_cell.length_c   1.000
_cell.angle_alpha   90.00
_cell.angle_beta   90.00
_cell.angle_gamma   90.00
#
_symmetry.space_group_name_H-M   'P 1'
#
loop_
_entity.id
_entity.type
_entity.pdbx_description
1 polymer ?
#
loop_
_entity_poly.entity_id
_entity_poly.type
_entity_poly.pdbx_seq_one_letter_code
_entity_poly.pdbx_strand_id
1 'polypeptide(L)'
;MLELRTALDDFFGHVARTREFSDAKFKQPTAEHWLVIRCLVVLLEPFAEPTDGLGGEKKIKDEEMFEAIMRSVGNEAFVPRVKTLMQSVRRTYVTLFTERFKKKLPMELLWISALDPRSAELKHLNHEEAKTAIAHLKAAVFEMGNDMRATQST
;
A
#
# COMPACT_ATOMS: atom_id res chain seq x y z
N MET A 1 -1.77 -6.81 16.63
CA MET A 1 -1.28 -5.60 17.35
C MET A 1 -1.06 -5.87 18.84
N LEU A 2 -2.02 -6.49 19.54
CA LEU A 2 -1.81 -7.05 20.89
C LEU A 2 -0.57 -7.95 20.96
N GLU A 3 -0.38 -8.82 19.96
CA GLU A 3 0.79 -9.72 19.94
C GLU A 3 2.14 -9.02 19.77
N LEU A 4 2.20 -7.91 19.03
CA LEU A 4 3.46 -7.18 18.82
C LEU A 4 3.95 -6.53 20.13
N ARG A 5 3.01 -6.00 20.93
CA ARG A 5 3.34 -5.38 22.22
C ARG A 5 3.79 -6.43 23.23
N THR A 6 3.03 -7.52 23.37
CA THR A 6 3.40 -8.64 24.25
C THR A 6 4.75 -9.23 23.85
N ALA A 7 4.98 -9.50 22.56
CA ALA A 7 6.23 -10.06 22.08
C ALA A 7 7.42 -9.13 22.32
N LEU A 8 7.24 -7.81 22.15
CA LEU A 8 8.30 -6.84 22.46
C LEU A 8 8.55 -6.75 23.97
N ASP A 9 7.51 -6.73 24.79
CA ASP A 9 7.65 -6.71 26.25
C ASP A 9 8.38 -7.97 26.76
N ASP A 10 8.05 -9.14 26.21
CA ASP A 10 8.72 -10.42 26.49
C ASP A 10 10.18 -10.42 26.03
N PHE A 11 10.47 -9.90 24.83
CA PHE A 11 11.82 -9.75 24.32
C PHE A 11 12.67 -8.84 25.22
N PHE A 12 12.16 -7.66 25.56
CA PHE A 12 12.85 -6.73 26.45
C PHE A 12 13.03 -7.32 27.86
N GLY A 13 12.05 -8.08 28.35
CA GLY A 13 12.17 -8.82 29.61
C GLY A 13 13.19 -9.95 29.55
N HIS A 14 13.35 -10.60 28.40
CA HIS A 14 14.39 -11.60 28.18
C HIS A 14 15.79 -10.96 28.17
N VAL A 15 16.00 -9.95 27.35
CA VAL A 15 17.26 -9.18 27.24
C VAL A 15 17.69 -8.63 28.60
N ALA A 16 16.76 -8.08 29.39
CA ALA A 16 17.06 -7.59 30.73
C ALA A 16 17.54 -8.68 31.69
N ARG A 17 17.05 -9.92 31.55
CA ARG A 17 17.44 -11.07 32.39
C ARG A 17 18.75 -11.70 31.94
N THR A 18 18.95 -11.86 30.64
CA THR A 18 20.11 -12.58 30.09
C THR A 18 21.35 -11.71 29.94
N ARG A 19 21.19 -10.37 29.94
CA ARG A 19 22.22 -9.39 29.54
C ARG A 19 22.78 -9.63 28.14
N GLU A 20 22.09 -10.44 27.35
CA GLU A 20 22.36 -10.60 25.94
C GLU A 20 22.19 -9.21 25.30
N PHE A 21 23.17 -8.77 24.51
CA PHE A 21 23.25 -7.41 23.97
C PHE A 21 23.49 -6.27 24.99
N SER A 22 24.27 -6.51 26.05
CA SER A 22 24.72 -5.48 27.00
C SER A 22 25.36 -4.24 26.35
N ASP A 23 25.92 -4.41 25.16
CA ASP A 23 26.63 -3.37 24.41
C ASP A 23 25.67 -2.48 23.60
N ALA A 24 24.40 -2.89 23.47
CA ALA A 24 23.38 -2.18 22.73
C ALA A 24 22.47 -1.37 23.66
N LYS A 25 22.30 -0.08 23.35
CA LYS A 25 21.38 0.82 24.07
C LYS A 25 19.96 0.66 23.55
N PHE A 26 19.29 -0.42 23.93
CA PHE A 26 17.87 -0.54 23.61
C PHE A 26 17.03 0.24 24.62
N LYS A 27 16.13 1.10 24.10
CA LYS A 27 15.11 1.76 24.91
C LYS A 27 13.75 1.24 24.49
N GLN A 28 12.91 0.94 25.48
CA GLN A 28 11.52 0.58 25.19
C GLN A 28 10.81 1.74 24.45
N PRO A 29 9.89 1.43 23.53
CA PRO A 29 9.09 2.45 22.89
C PRO A 29 8.27 3.24 23.93
N THR A 30 8.24 4.56 23.80
CA THR A 30 7.40 5.43 24.63
C THR A 30 5.93 5.28 24.23
N ALA A 31 5.01 5.85 25.02
CA ALA A 31 3.59 5.91 24.65
C ALA A 31 3.36 6.60 23.29
N GLU A 32 4.12 7.66 23.01
CA GLU A 32 4.12 8.35 21.71
C GLU A 32 4.58 7.43 20.58
N HIS A 33 5.69 6.69 20.77
CA HIS A 33 6.15 5.71 19.78
C HIS A 33 5.12 4.61 19.52
N TRP A 34 4.48 4.10 20.58
CA TRP A 34 3.43 3.10 20.44
C TRP A 34 2.22 3.62 19.66
N LEU A 35 1.83 4.88 19.88
CA LEU A 35 0.76 5.48 19.08
C LEU A 35 1.15 5.58 17.60
N VAL A 36 2.38 6.01 17.29
CA VAL A 36 2.89 6.04 15.91
C VAL A 36 2.86 4.65 15.28
N ILE A 37 3.38 3.62 15.96
CA ILE A 37 3.37 2.24 15.48
C ILE A 37 1.95 1.76 15.18
N ARG A 38 0.99 2.05 16.07
CA ARG A 38 -0.42 1.69 15.86
C ARG A 38 -1.00 2.36 14.61
N CYS A 39 -0.73 3.65 14.41
CA CYS A 39 -1.16 4.36 13.22
C CYS A 39 -0.52 3.79 11.95
N LEU A 40 0.76 3.43 11.98
CA LEU A 40 1.44 2.79 10.86
C LEU A 40 0.82 1.43 10.51
N VAL A 41 0.47 0.62 11.51
CA VAL A 41 -0.22 -0.66 11.27
C VAL A 41 -1.54 -0.43 10.54
N VAL A 42 -2.36 0.52 10.98
CA VAL A 42 -3.63 0.86 10.31
C VAL A 42 -3.42 1.47 8.93
N LEU A 43 -2.36 2.25 8.73
CA LEU A 43 -2.00 2.76 7.40
C LEU A 43 -1.57 1.66 6.43
N LEU A 44 -0.91 0.62 6.94
CA LEU A 44 -0.32 -0.45 6.13
C LEU A 44 -1.25 -1.64 5.94
N GLU A 45 -2.25 -1.83 6.81
CA GLU A 45 -3.26 -2.87 6.72
C GLU A 45 -3.94 -2.97 5.33
N PRO A 46 -4.29 -1.86 4.65
CA PRO A 46 -4.85 -1.90 3.30
C PRO A 46 -3.93 -2.52 2.23
N PHE A 47 -2.63 -2.68 2.51
CA PHE A 47 -1.67 -3.33 1.63
C PHE A 47 -1.39 -4.80 2.01
N ALA A 48 -1.78 -5.21 3.22
CA ALA A 48 -1.55 -6.56 3.75
C ALA A 48 -2.69 -7.53 3.42
N GLU A 49 -3.93 -7.02 3.31
CA GLU A 49 -5.06 -7.83 2.83
C GLU A 49 -4.83 -8.18 1.34
N PRO A 50 -4.87 -9.47 0.94
CA PRO A 50 -4.84 -9.84 -0.47
C PRO A 50 -6.03 -9.15 -1.13
N THR A 51 -5.69 -8.19 -1.97
CA THR A 51 -6.58 -7.30 -2.71
C THR A 51 -7.82 -8.02 -3.25
N ASP A 52 -8.95 -7.90 -2.55
CA ASP A 52 -10.27 -7.98 -3.18
C ASP A 52 -10.42 -6.71 -4.04
N GLY A 53 -9.72 -6.71 -5.18
CA GLY A 53 -9.75 -5.72 -6.24
C GLY A 53 -9.37 -4.29 -5.82
N LEU A 54 -8.07 -4.00 -5.65
CA LEU A 54 -7.55 -2.60 -5.59
C LEU A 54 -8.16 -1.67 -4.50
N GLY A 55 -8.89 -2.20 -3.52
CA GLY A 55 -9.60 -1.44 -2.49
C GLY A 55 -8.74 -0.64 -1.51
N GLY A 56 -7.41 -0.87 -1.49
CA GLY A 56 -6.49 -0.18 -0.59
C GLY A 56 -6.48 1.33 -0.74
N GLU A 57 -6.71 1.84 -1.96
CA GLU A 57 -6.78 3.28 -2.24
C GLU A 57 -7.90 3.97 -1.46
N LYS A 58 -9.08 3.35 -1.38
CA LYS A 58 -10.24 3.92 -0.66
C LYS A 58 -9.94 4.06 0.82
N LYS A 59 -9.32 3.04 1.42
CA LYS A 59 -8.96 3.04 2.84
C LYS A 59 -7.88 4.08 3.17
N ILE A 60 -6.81 4.23 2.36
CA ILE A 60 -5.76 5.23 2.64
C ILE A 60 -6.21 6.69 2.40
N LYS A 61 -7.26 6.89 1.61
CA LYS A 61 -7.87 8.21 1.37
C LYS A 61 -8.79 8.69 2.48
N ASP A 62 -9.19 7.79 3.38
CA ASP A 62 -9.97 8.15 4.56
C ASP A 62 -9.15 9.09 5.46
N GLU A 63 -9.65 10.31 5.65
CA GLU A 63 -9.00 11.31 6.50
C GLU A 63 -9.16 10.99 7.98
N GLU A 64 -10.15 10.17 8.33
CA GLU A 64 -10.50 9.82 9.70
C GLU A 64 -9.92 8.46 10.11
N MET A 65 -9.10 7.82 9.26
CA MET A 65 -8.58 6.47 9.49
C MET A 65 -7.83 6.30 10.83
N PHE A 66 -7.28 7.39 11.38
CA PHE A 66 -6.57 7.37 12.65
C PHE A 66 -7.45 7.71 13.86
N GLU A 67 -8.66 8.24 13.68
CA GLU A 67 -9.49 8.78 14.77
C GLU A 67 -9.81 7.76 15.85
N ALA A 68 -10.08 6.50 15.48
CA ALA A 68 -10.32 5.44 16.44
C ALA A 68 -9.09 5.19 17.34
N ILE A 69 -7.89 5.22 16.76
CA ILE A 69 -6.64 5.03 17.51
C ILE A 69 -6.39 6.24 18.40
N MET A 70 -6.54 7.46 17.88
CA MET A 70 -6.35 8.69 18.64
C MET A 70 -7.29 8.74 19.85
N ARG A 71 -8.58 8.43 19.65
CA ARG A 71 -9.57 8.35 20.74
C ARG A 71 -9.20 7.32 21.81
N SER A 72 -8.61 6.19 21.42
CA SER A 72 -8.23 5.14 22.38
C SER A 72 -7.08 5.52 23.32
N VAL A 73 -6.28 6.54 22.98
CA VAL A 73 -5.18 7.04 23.82
C VAL A 73 -5.64 8.16 24.77
N GLY A 74 -6.76 8.81 24.46
CA GLY A 74 -7.29 9.91 25.26
C GLY A 74 -6.57 11.25 25.00
N ASN A 75 -6.64 12.16 25.96
CA ASN A 75 -6.19 13.55 25.80
C ASN A 75 -4.73 13.75 26.21
N GLU A 76 -3.84 12.95 25.63
CA GLU A 76 -2.40 13.04 25.87
C GLU A 76 -1.76 14.18 25.05
N ALA A 77 -0.78 14.89 25.62
CA ALA A 77 -0.16 16.06 24.99
C ALA A 77 0.56 15.75 23.66
N PHE A 78 0.93 14.48 23.44
CA PHE A 78 1.57 14.03 22.19
C PHE A 78 0.57 13.67 21.08
N VAL A 79 -0.70 13.43 21.39
CA VAL A 79 -1.71 12.98 20.42
C VAL A 79 -1.87 13.96 19.24
N PRO A 80 -1.98 15.28 19.44
CA PRO A 80 -2.08 16.23 18.32
C PRO A 80 -0.86 16.21 17.39
N ARG A 81 0.35 16.03 17.96
CA ARG A 81 1.60 15.95 17.18
C ARG A 81 1.63 14.68 16.34
N VAL A 82 1.30 13.54 16.93
CA VAL A 82 1.27 12.26 16.22
C VAL A 82 0.19 12.27 15.13
N LYS A 83 -0.99 12.83 15.40
CA LYS A 83 -2.04 13.02 14.38
C LYS A 83 -1.53 13.84 13.20
N THR A 84 -0.89 14.97 13.44
CA THR A 84 -0.32 15.82 12.37
C THR A 84 0.72 15.06 11.54
N LEU A 85 1.65 14.37 12.21
CA LEU A 85 2.67 13.57 11.55
C LEU A 85 2.04 12.48 10.67
N MET A 86 1.13 11.69 11.23
CA MET A 86 0.53 10.56 10.52
C MET A 86 -0.37 11.00 9.36
N GLN A 87 -1.03 12.16 9.46
CA GLN A 87 -1.76 12.76 8.34
C GLN A 87 -0.82 13.18 7.20
N SER A 88 0.36 13.73 7.53
CA SER A 88 1.38 14.03 6.52
C SER A 88 1.87 12.76 5.84
N VAL A 89 2.16 11.70 6.60
CA VAL A 89 2.58 10.40 6.06
C VAL A 89 1.49 9.81 5.15
N ARG A 90 0.22 9.81 5.60
CA ARG A 90 -0.93 9.36 4.79
C ARG A 90 -1.00 10.09 3.45
N ARG A 91 -0.90 11.43 3.48
CA ARG A 91 -0.94 12.25 2.26
C ARG A 91 0.19 11.88 1.30
N THR A 92 1.41 11.68 1.82
CA THR A 92 2.55 11.21 1.02
C THR A 92 2.27 9.84 0.38
N TYR A 93 1.70 8.89 1.12
CA TYR A 93 1.32 7.59 0.57
C TYR A 93 0.26 7.70 -0.53
N VAL A 94 -0.78 8.52 -0.35
CA VAL A 94 -1.79 8.77 -1.38
C VAL A 94 -1.16 9.38 -2.64
N THR A 95 -0.25 10.34 -2.48
CA THR A 95 0.48 10.95 -3.60
C THR A 95 1.32 9.90 -4.32
N LEU A 96 2.15 9.14 -3.61
CA LEU A 96 3.01 8.11 -4.20
C LEU A 96 2.18 7.02 -4.91
N PHE A 97 1.08 6.58 -4.31
CA PHE A 97 0.16 5.62 -4.90
C PHE A 97 -0.43 6.15 -6.22
N THR A 98 -0.91 7.39 -6.20
CA THR A 98 -1.50 8.03 -7.40
C THR A 98 -0.46 8.20 -8.50
N GLU A 99 0.73 8.68 -8.18
CA GLU A 99 1.83 8.82 -9.13
C GLU A 99 2.20 7.47 -9.75
N ARG A 100 2.37 6.44 -8.93
CA ARG A 100 2.80 5.10 -9.37
C ARG A 100 1.75 4.40 -10.22
N PHE A 101 0.49 4.38 -9.78
CA PHE A 101 -0.53 3.49 -10.34
C PHE A 101 -1.57 4.19 -11.23
N LYS A 102 -1.63 5.54 -11.21
CA LYS A 102 -2.57 6.29 -12.08
C LYS A 102 -1.86 7.11 -13.14
N LYS A 103 -0.78 7.80 -12.78
CA LYS A 103 -0.09 8.70 -13.72
C LYS A 103 1.03 8.03 -14.51
N LYS A 104 1.78 7.13 -13.86
CA LYS A 104 2.97 6.48 -14.43
C LYS A 104 2.77 4.99 -14.70
N LEU A 105 1.54 4.50 -14.68
CA LEU A 105 1.27 3.12 -15.04
C LEU A 105 1.58 2.96 -16.55
N PRO A 106 2.52 2.08 -16.94
CA PRO A 106 2.80 1.82 -18.34
C PRO A 106 1.53 1.38 -19.07
N MET A 107 1.30 1.95 -20.25
CA MET A 107 0.11 1.65 -21.05
C MET A 107 0.04 0.17 -21.42
N GLU A 108 1.20 -0.47 -21.55
CA GLU A 108 1.37 -1.90 -21.79
C GLU A 108 0.69 -2.73 -20.71
N LEU A 109 0.87 -2.37 -19.44
CA LEU A 109 0.22 -3.10 -18.34
C LEU A 109 -1.29 -2.95 -18.37
N LEU A 110 -1.79 -1.81 -18.85
CA LEU A 110 -3.22 -1.58 -18.98
C LEU A 110 -3.83 -2.49 -20.04
N TRP A 111 -3.30 -2.52 -21.27
CA TRP A 111 -3.90 -3.32 -22.33
C TRP A 111 -3.56 -4.81 -22.25
N ILE A 112 -2.37 -5.18 -21.74
CA ILE A 112 -2.02 -6.60 -21.53
C ILE A 112 -2.99 -7.25 -20.54
N SER A 113 -3.51 -6.50 -19.57
CA SER A 113 -4.52 -7.02 -18.63
C SER A 113 -5.79 -7.52 -19.33
N ALA A 114 -6.11 -7.01 -20.52
CA ALA A 114 -7.24 -7.48 -21.34
C ALA A 114 -7.02 -8.90 -21.90
N LEU A 115 -5.78 -9.39 -21.95
CA LEU A 115 -5.45 -10.76 -22.35
C LEU A 115 -5.70 -11.78 -21.24
N ASP A 116 -5.78 -11.35 -19.97
CA ASP A 116 -6.11 -12.25 -18.88
C ASP A 116 -7.62 -12.55 -18.92
N PRO A 117 -8.03 -13.83 -19.08
CA PRO A 117 -9.44 -14.20 -19.14
C PRO A 117 -10.26 -13.76 -17.93
N ARG A 118 -9.63 -13.59 -16.76
CA ARG A 118 -10.27 -13.11 -15.53
C ARG A 118 -10.55 -11.61 -15.55
N SER A 119 -9.85 -10.88 -16.41
CA SER A 119 -9.90 -9.43 -16.58
C SER A 119 -10.45 -9.02 -17.95
N ALA A 120 -10.77 -9.97 -18.83
CA ALA A 120 -11.17 -9.75 -20.22
C ALA A 120 -12.41 -8.85 -20.37
N GLU A 121 -13.31 -8.84 -19.39
CA GLU A 121 -14.47 -7.95 -19.38
C GLU A 121 -14.16 -6.51 -18.94
N LEU A 122 -12.91 -6.22 -18.53
CA LEU A 122 -12.40 -4.91 -18.12
C LEU A 122 -13.27 -4.19 -17.08
N LYS A 123 -14.03 -4.95 -16.26
CA LYS A 123 -14.98 -4.45 -15.26
C LYS A 123 -14.40 -3.51 -14.20
N HIS A 124 -13.08 -3.53 -14.05
CA HIS A 124 -12.32 -2.73 -13.08
C HIS A 124 -11.81 -1.40 -13.68
N LEU A 125 -11.97 -1.20 -14.99
CA LEU A 125 -11.60 0.02 -15.68
C LEU A 125 -12.83 0.91 -15.88
N ASN A 126 -12.61 2.22 -15.90
CA ASN A 126 -13.64 3.13 -16.38
C ASN A 126 -13.79 3.04 -17.92
N HIS A 127 -14.83 3.67 -18.46
CA HIS A 127 -15.15 3.57 -19.89
C HIS A 127 -14.01 4.02 -20.81
N GLU A 128 -13.32 5.12 -20.46
CA GLU A 128 -12.21 5.66 -21.27
C GLU A 128 -10.95 4.80 -21.17
N GLU A 129 -10.66 4.27 -19.98
CA GLU A 129 -9.56 3.33 -19.77
C GLU A 129 -9.78 2.04 -20.56
N ALA A 130 -10.99 1.48 -20.52
CA ALA A 130 -11.33 0.26 -21.27
C ALA A 130 -11.24 0.48 -22.79
N LYS A 131 -11.73 1.61 -23.29
CA LYS A 131 -11.65 1.99 -24.70
C LYS A 131 -10.19 2.12 -25.16
N THR A 132 -9.37 2.79 -24.36
CA THR A 132 -7.93 2.96 -24.62
C THR A 132 -7.21 1.61 -24.63
N ALA A 133 -7.48 0.74 -23.66
CA ALA A 133 -6.90 -0.60 -23.57
C ALA A 133 -7.21 -1.44 -24.82
N ILE A 134 -8.48 -1.46 -25.26
CA ILE A 134 -8.90 -2.20 -26.46
C ILE A 134 -8.24 -1.64 -27.73
N ALA A 135 -8.12 -0.32 -27.86
CA ALA A 135 -7.47 0.29 -29.02
C ALA A 135 -5.99 -0.11 -29.12
N HIS A 136 -5.26 -0.09 -28.00
CA HIS A 136 -3.86 -0.52 -27.95
C HIS A 136 -3.70 -2.02 -28.21
N LEU A 137 -4.57 -2.86 -27.66
CA LEU A 137 -4.56 -4.30 -27.93
C LEU A 137 -4.71 -4.58 -29.43
N LYS A 138 -5.65 -3.92 -30.11
CA LYS A 138 -5.84 -4.07 -31.55
C LYS A 138 -4.57 -3.68 -32.32
N ALA A 139 -3.99 -2.53 -32.00
CA ALA A 139 -2.76 -2.07 -32.65
C ALA A 139 -1.62 -3.09 -32.49
N ALA A 140 -1.40 -3.59 -31.27
CA ALA A 140 -0.37 -4.58 -30.99
C ALA A 140 -0.58 -5.90 -31.76
N VAL A 141 -1.83 -6.37 -31.89
CA VAL A 141 -2.14 -7.56 -32.69
C VAL A 141 -1.85 -7.35 -34.18
N PHE A 142 -2.15 -6.16 -34.72
CA PHE A 142 -1.82 -5.83 -36.12
C PHE A 142 -0.31 -5.77 -36.36
N GLU A 143 0.44 -5.14 -35.46
CA GLU A 143 1.91 -5.09 -35.52
C GLU A 143 2.50 -6.50 -35.51
N MET A 144 2.09 -7.34 -34.55
CA MET A 144 2.54 -8.73 -34.47
C MET A 144 2.23 -9.52 -35.75
N GLY A 145 1.04 -9.33 -36.33
CA GLY A 145 0.66 -9.97 -37.60
C GLY A 145 1.53 -9.55 -38.79
N ASN A 146 1.98 -8.30 -38.82
CA ASN A 146 2.90 -7.82 -39.86
C ASN A 146 4.31 -8.40 -39.68
N ASP A 147 4.81 -8.45 -38.44
CA ASP A 147 6.11 -9.02 -38.12
C ASP A 147 6.20 -10.52 -38.45
N MET A 148 5.12 -11.27 -38.17
CA MET A 148 5.03 -12.70 -38.53
C MET A 148 5.06 -12.92 -40.05
N ARG A 149 4.47 -12.02 -40.85
CA ARG A 149 4.54 -12.11 -42.31
C ARG A 149 5.91 -11.75 -42.85
N ALA A 150 6.57 -10.76 -42.26
CA ALA A 150 7.91 -10.34 -42.64
C ALA A 150 8.93 -11.47 -42.39
N THR A 151 8.83 -12.14 -41.23
CA THR A 151 9.72 -13.26 -40.87
C THR A 151 9.51 -14.53 -41.71
N GLN A 152 8.29 -14.79 -42.18
CA GLN A 152 7.99 -15.90 -43.11
C GLN A 152 8.48 -15.65 -44.55
N SER A 153 8.84 -14.41 -44.89
CA SER A 153 9.28 -14.02 -46.24
C SER A 153 10.82 -13.98 -46.38
N THR A 154 11.54 -14.42 -45.34
CA THR A 154 13.01 -14.56 -45.25
C THR A 154 13.39 -16.03 -45.14
#